data_AF-A0A1J4V1V6-F1
#
_entry.id   AF-A0A1J4V1V6-F1
#
_cell.length_a   1.000
_cell.length_b   1.000
_cell.length_c   1.000
_cell.angle_alpha   90.00
_cell.angle_beta   90.00
_cell.angle_gamma   90.00
#
_symmetry.space_group_name_H-M   'P 1'
#
loop_
_entity.id
_entity.type
_entity.pdbx_description
1 polymer ?
#
loop_
_entity_poly.entity_id
_entity_poly.type
_entity_poly.pdbx_seq_one_letter_code
_entity_poly.pdbx_strand_id
1 'polypeptide(L)'
;MKYLAIVGSMLLPVLVFADTVDSLATFEDNSGLLASLSIASTLIVAFVTIAMIWISARQMNGGFFGKVLYYFAAGMSFVFLSFATELPWFHTMNVLFLEMIHSSLFIIGYILMGVAASKLLKVIKGE
;
A
#
# COMPACT_ATOMS: atom_id res chain seq x y z
N MET A 1 -17.30 11.49 -11.81
CA MET A 1 -16.23 11.92 -10.87
C MET A 1 -15.53 10.76 -10.15
N LYS A 2 -16.23 9.73 -9.63
CA LYS A 2 -15.59 8.58 -8.95
C LYS A 2 -14.52 7.83 -9.78
N TYR A 3 -14.73 7.67 -11.08
CA TYR A 3 -13.79 6.96 -11.95
C TYR A 3 -12.50 7.75 -12.26
N LEU A 4 -12.56 9.09 -12.26
CA LEU A 4 -11.39 9.94 -12.48
C LEU A 4 -10.42 9.88 -11.31
N ALA A 5 -10.92 9.76 -10.07
CA ALA A 5 -10.09 9.59 -8.89
C ALA A 5 -9.36 8.22 -8.89
N ILE A 6 -10.03 7.17 -9.37
CA ILE A 6 -9.46 5.83 -9.49
C ILE A 6 -8.38 5.80 -10.57
N VAL A 7 -8.64 6.40 -11.74
CA VAL A 7 -7.66 6.52 -12.82
C VAL A 7 -6.47 7.39 -12.40
N GLY A 8 -6.71 8.50 -11.69
CA GLY A 8 -5.66 9.33 -11.11
C GLY A 8 -4.79 8.59 -10.09
N SER A 9 -5.41 7.76 -9.23
CA SER A 9 -4.66 6.94 -8.27
C SER A 9 -3.84 5.82 -8.94
N MET A 10 -4.27 5.34 -10.11
CA MET A 10 -3.50 4.36 -10.90
C MET A 10 -2.35 5.01 -11.67
N LEU A 11 -2.45 6.29 -12.01
CA LEU A 11 -1.40 7.01 -12.74
C LEU A 11 -0.24 7.44 -11.84
N LEU A 12 -0.45 7.66 -10.55
CA LEU A 12 0.62 8.01 -9.61
C LEU A 12 1.78 7.00 -9.60
N PRO A 13 1.56 5.68 -9.43
CA PRO A 13 2.64 4.70 -9.49
C PRO A 13 3.27 4.57 -10.89
N VAL A 14 2.53 4.87 -11.95
CA VAL A 14 3.06 4.87 -13.33
C VAL A 14 3.97 6.08 -13.58
N LEU A 15 3.63 7.25 -13.04
CA LEU A 15 4.47 8.44 -13.11
C LEU A 15 5.76 8.27 -12.29
N VAL A 16 5.69 7.61 -11.13
CA VAL A 16 6.88 7.22 -10.37
C VAL A 16 7.78 6.30 -11.19
N PHE A 17 7.19 5.34 -11.91
CA PHE A 17 7.92 4.42 -12.79
C PHE A 17 8.58 5.17 -13.96
N ALA A 18 7.86 6.08 -14.62
CA ALA A 18 8.39 6.87 -15.72
C ALA A 18 9.58 7.73 -15.31
N ASP A 19 9.49 8.41 -14.15
CA ASP A 19 10.57 9.24 -13.61
C ASP A 19 11.81 8.39 -13.25
N THR A 20 11.60 7.18 -12.71
CA THR A 20 12.71 6.24 -12.50
C THR A 20 13.32 5.75 -13.80
N VAL A 21 12.53 5.52 -14.87
CA VAL A 21 13.03 5.03 -16.17
C VAL A 21 13.77 6.10 -16.96
N ASP A 22 13.34 7.36 -16.91
CA ASP A 22 14.10 8.48 -17.49
C ASP A 22 15.43 8.70 -16.75
N SER A 23 15.46 8.48 -15.43
CA SER A 23 16.69 8.42 -14.64
C SER A 23 17.57 7.19 -14.96
N LEU A 24 17.02 6.12 -15.55
CA LEU A 24 17.76 4.93 -16.00
C LEU A 24 18.53 5.18 -17.31
N ALA A 25 18.05 6.07 -18.18
CA ALA A 25 18.69 6.33 -19.48
C ALA A 25 20.00 7.12 -19.37
N THR A 26 20.33 7.66 -18.19
CA THR A 26 21.45 8.59 -17.99
C THR A 26 22.59 8.07 -17.11
N PHE A 27 22.46 6.94 -16.39
CA PHE A 27 23.48 6.54 -15.41
C PHE A 27 23.70 5.01 -15.34
N GLU A 28 24.71 4.56 -16.08
CA GLU A 28 25.28 3.20 -16.05
C GLU A 28 26.43 3.15 -15.03
N ASP A 29 26.13 3.20 -13.74
CA ASP A 29 27.01 2.67 -12.68
C ASP A 29 26.35 2.84 -11.29
N ASN A 30 26.37 1.77 -10.49
CA ASN A 30 26.19 1.69 -9.02
C ASN A 30 25.04 0.83 -8.49
N SER A 31 25.43 -0.05 -7.58
CA SER A 31 24.68 -0.95 -6.70
C SER A 31 23.52 -0.32 -5.90
N GLY A 32 23.42 1.00 -5.82
CA GLY A 32 22.26 1.70 -5.25
C GLY A 32 21.00 1.63 -6.14
N LEU A 33 21.16 1.38 -7.44
CA LEU A 33 20.08 1.37 -8.43
C LEU A 33 19.24 0.08 -8.35
N LEU A 34 19.86 -1.07 -8.07
CA LEU A 34 19.13 -2.33 -7.80
C LEU A 34 18.24 -2.22 -6.56
N ALA A 35 18.72 -1.52 -5.53
CA ALA A 35 17.94 -1.29 -4.31
C ALA A 35 16.75 -0.37 -4.58
N SER A 36 16.93 0.73 -5.31
CA SER A 36 15.82 1.63 -5.66
C SER A 36 14.81 0.97 -6.61
N LEU A 37 15.27 0.19 -7.59
CA LEU A 37 14.40 -0.57 -8.50
C LEU A 37 13.62 -1.66 -7.76
N SER A 38 14.25 -2.33 -6.79
CA SER A 38 13.60 -3.32 -5.92
C SER A 38 12.54 -2.69 -5.03
N ILE A 39 12.79 -1.50 -4.47
CA ILE A 39 11.81 -0.76 -3.67
C ILE A 39 10.62 -0.34 -4.54
N ALA A 40 10.87 0.24 -5.72
CA ALA A 40 9.83 0.65 -6.65
C ALA A 40 8.97 -0.53 -7.13
N SER A 41 9.60 -1.65 -7.49
CA SER A 41 8.91 -2.89 -7.86
C SER A 41 8.05 -3.41 -6.72
N THR A 42 8.58 -3.43 -5.50
CA THR A 42 7.84 -3.87 -4.30
C THR A 42 6.63 -2.99 -4.04
N LEU A 43 6.74 -1.66 -4.22
CA LEU A 43 5.63 -0.73 -4.07
C LEU A 43 4.52 -0.97 -5.11
N ILE A 44 4.89 -1.23 -6.36
CA ILE A 44 3.92 -1.53 -7.43
C ILE A 44 3.20 -2.84 -7.11
N VAL A 45 3.93 -3.90 -6.76
CA VAL A 45 3.34 -5.19 -6.41
C VAL A 45 2.41 -5.03 -5.21
N ALA A 46 2.85 -4.36 -4.15
CA ALA A 46 2.04 -4.10 -2.96
C ALA A 46 0.75 -3.33 -3.31
N PHE A 47 0.85 -2.29 -4.15
CA PHE A 47 -0.31 -1.51 -4.59
C PHE A 47 -1.32 -2.38 -5.38
N VAL A 48 -0.82 -3.19 -6.34
CA VAL A 48 -1.67 -4.09 -7.14
C VAL A 48 -2.32 -5.14 -6.25
N THR A 49 -1.60 -5.73 -5.31
CA THR A 49 -2.15 -6.70 -4.35
C THR A 49 -3.24 -6.07 -3.49
N ILE A 50 -3.03 -4.85 -2.98
CA ILE A 50 -4.05 -4.12 -2.21
C ILE A 50 -5.29 -3.87 -3.07
N ALA A 51 -5.11 -3.36 -4.29
CA ALA A 51 -6.21 -3.12 -5.21
C ALA A 51 -7.00 -4.40 -5.53
N MET A 52 -6.30 -5.52 -5.75
CA MET A 52 -6.91 -6.82 -5.99
C MET A 52 -7.78 -7.24 -4.80
N ILE A 53 -7.27 -7.10 -3.57
CA ILE A 53 -8.01 -7.48 -2.36
C ILE A 53 -9.22 -6.57 -2.13
N TRP A 54 -9.12 -5.26 -2.43
CA TRP A 54 -10.28 -4.35 -2.42
C TRP A 54 -11.35 -4.76 -3.43
N ILE A 55 -10.96 -5.16 -4.66
CA ILE A 55 -11.88 -5.64 -5.69
C ILE A 55 -12.54 -6.94 -5.23
N SER A 56 -11.77 -7.91 -4.73
CA SER A 56 -12.30 -9.16 -4.19
C SER A 56 -13.27 -8.93 -3.02
N ALA A 57 -12.93 -8.03 -2.10
CA ALA A 57 -13.80 -7.65 -0.98
C ALA A 57 -15.14 -7.10 -1.48
N ARG A 58 -15.11 -6.30 -2.55
CA ARG A 58 -16.31 -5.71 -3.17
C ARG A 58 -17.15 -6.72 -3.94
N GLN A 59 -16.53 -7.66 -4.64
CA GLN A 59 -17.23 -8.73 -5.36
C GLN A 59 -17.97 -9.68 -4.41
N MET A 60 -17.51 -9.84 -3.18
CA MET A 60 -18.19 -10.65 -2.15
C MET A 60 -19.48 -10.00 -1.57
N ASN A 61 -19.96 -8.90 -2.15
CA ASN A 61 -21.29 -8.28 -1.90
C ASN A 61 -21.69 -8.15 -0.42
N GLY A 62 -20.74 -7.84 0.47
CA GLY A 62 -21.02 -7.58 1.88
C GLY A 62 -21.27 -8.82 2.75
N GLY A 63 -21.03 -10.03 2.23
CA GLY A 63 -20.95 -11.25 3.05
C GLY A 63 -19.90 -11.14 4.16
N PHE A 64 -19.94 -12.04 5.15
CA PHE A 64 -19.01 -11.97 6.29
C PHE A 64 -17.54 -11.97 5.83
N PHE A 65 -17.18 -12.86 4.91
CA PHE A 65 -15.84 -12.88 4.31
C PHE A 65 -15.49 -11.59 3.57
N GLY A 66 -16.45 -10.96 2.90
CA GLY A 66 -16.27 -9.65 2.29
C GLY A 66 -15.92 -8.58 3.34
N LYS A 67 -16.64 -8.55 4.46
CA LYS A 67 -16.34 -7.62 5.57
C LYS A 67 -14.94 -7.86 6.14
N VAL A 68 -14.54 -9.12 6.33
CA VAL A 68 -13.19 -9.47 6.78
C VAL A 68 -12.13 -9.00 5.79
N LEU A 69 -12.33 -9.27 4.50
CA LEU A 69 -11.42 -8.82 3.45
C LEU A 69 -11.33 -7.30 3.39
N TYR A 70 -12.42 -6.56 3.65
CA TYR A 70 -12.38 -5.10 3.75
C TYR A 70 -11.50 -4.61 4.89
N TYR A 71 -11.58 -5.24 6.08
CA TYR A 71 -10.70 -4.88 7.20
C TYR A 71 -9.23 -5.21 6.90
N PHE A 72 -8.97 -6.35 6.25
CA PHE A 72 -7.62 -6.69 5.77
C PHE A 72 -7.13 -5.66 4.75
N ALA A 73 -7.93 -5.34 3.74
CA ALA A 73 -7.58 -4.39 2.68
C ALA A 73 -7.28 -3.00 3.25
N ALA A 74 -8.12 -2.52 4.17
CA ALA A 74 -7.90 -1.26 4.87
C ALA A 74 -6.60 -1.28 5.69
N GLY A 75 -6.35 -2.36 6.44
CA GLY A 75 -5.10 -2.53 7.19
C GLY A 75 -3.87 -2.50 6.29
N MET A 76 -3.89 -3.24 5.17
CA MET A 76 -2.81 -3.23 4.18
C MET A 76 -2.61 -1.86 3.54
N SER A 77 -3.69 -1.11 3.28
CA SER A 77 -3.59 0.26 2.77
C SER A 77 -2.89 1.19 3.76
N PHE A 78 -3.17 1.08 5.06
CA PHE A 78 -2.47 1.89 6.07
C PHE A 78 -0.99 1.54 6.19
N VAL A 79 -0.65 0.25 6.18
CA VAL A 79 0.77 -0.19 6.18
C VAL A 79 1.49 0.25 4.90
N PHE A 80 0.84 0.15 3.75
CA PHE A 80 1.42 0.65 2.50
C PHE A 80 1.66 2.16 2.55
N LEU A 81 0.71 2.90 3.11
CA LEU A 81 0.82 4.35 3.24
C LEU A 81 1.90 4.76 4.26
N SER A 82 2.18 3.95 5.28
CA SER A 82 3.34 4.18 6.17
C SER A 82 4.67 3.95 5.44
N PHE A 83 4.77 2.95 4.56
CA PHE A 83 5.97 2.79 3.72
C PHE A 83 6.13 3.94 2.72
N ALA A 84 5.03 4.52 2.23
CA ALA A 84 5.10 5.67 1.34
C ALA A 84 5.73 6.91 2.02
N THR A 85 5.65 7.05 3.35
CA THR A 85 6.31 8.17 4.06
C THR A 85 7.82 8.03 4.15
N GLU A 86 8.38 6.84 3.89
CA GLU A 86 9.84 6.62 3.84
C GLU A 86 10.44 6.97 2.48
N LEU A 87 9.61 7.36 1.49
CA LEU A 87 10.10 7.72 0.18
C LEU A 87 10.92 9.03 0.23
N PRO A 88 11.99 9.12 -0.58
CA PRO A 88 12.90 10.28 -0.61
C PRO A 88 12.18 11.60 -0.91
N TRP A 89 11.00 11.56 -1.53
CA TRP A 89 10.20 12.75 -1.84
C TRP A 89 9.62 13.46 -0.60
N PHE A 90 9.48 12.75 0.52
CA PHE A 90 8.99 13.31 1.78
C PHE A 90 10.10 13.73 2.75
N HIS A 91 11.38 13.53 2.40
CA HIS A 91 12.53 13.91 3.24
C HIS A 91 12.69 15.42 3.46
N THR A 92 12.00 16.26 2.67
CA THR A 92 11.95 17.72 2.89
C THR A 92 11.05 18.11 4.06
N MET A 93 10.21 17.21 4.56
CA MET A 93 9.42 17.41 5.77
C MET A 93 10.22 17.05 7.03
N ASN A 94 9.77 17.54 8.19
CA ASN A 94 10.41 17.25 9.46
C ASN A 94 10.46 15.73 9.73
N VAL A 95 11.66 15.17 9.86
CA VAL A 95 11.92 13.74 10.06
C VAL A 95 11.10 13.17 11.22
N LEU A 96 10.99 13.91 12.32
CA LEU A 96 10.28 13.49 13.52
C LEU A 96 8.77 13.39 13.27
N PHE A 97 8.23 14.29 12.43
CA PHE A 97 6.83 14.26 12.03
C PHE A 97 6.54 13.08 11.10
N LEU A 98 7.43 12.79 10.15
CA LEU A 98 7.33 11.63 9.26
C LEU A 98 7.35 10.31 10.03
N GLU A 99 8.29 10.17 10.97
CA GLU A 99 8.43 8.97 11.79
C GLU A 99 7.19 8.73 12.67
N MET A 100 6.62 9.81 13.23
CA MET A 100 5.38 9.73 13.99
C MET A 100 4.21 9.28 13.11
N ILE A 101 4.07 9.83 11.91
CA ILE A 101 3.03 9.40 10.95
C ILE A 101 3.25 7.94 10.56
N HIS A 102 4.46 7.56 10.18
CA HIS A 102 4.81 6.18 9.83
C HIS A 102 4.38 5.21 10.92
N SER A 103 4.85 5.45 12.16
CA SER A 103 4.56 4.59 13.30
C SER A 103 3.05 4.51 13.57
N SER A 104 2.35 5.64 13.48
CA SER A 104 0.90 5.71 13.69
C SER A 104 0.14 4.87 12.67
N LEU A 105 0.41 5.08 11.38
CA LEU A 105 -0.24 4.37 10.28
C LEU A 105 0.06 2.88 10.33
N PHE A 106 1.31 2.52 10.61
CA PHE A 106 1.75 1.14 10.73
C PHE A 106 0.99 0.41 11.85
N ILE A 107 0.94 1.00 13.05
CA ILE A 107 0.21 0.43 14.20
C ILE A 107 -1.28 0.27 13.88
N ILE A 108 -1.93 1.32 13.34
CA ILE A 108 -3.35 1.27 12.98
C ILE A 108 -3.61 0.17 11.94
N GLY A 109 -2.71 0.04 10.95
CA GLY A 109 -2.78 -0.99 9.93
C GLY A 109 -2.76 -2.41 10.51
N TYR A 110 -1.82 -2.69 11.42
CA TYR A 110 -1.74 -3.98 12.11
C TYR A 110 -2.94 -4.25 13.02
N ILE A 111 -3.46 -3.24 13.71
CA ILE A 111 -4.67 -3.39 14.53
C ILE A 111 -5.85 -3.80 13.65
N LEU A 112 -6.04 -3.17 12.49
CA LEU A 112 -7.10 -3.52 11.55
C LEU A 112 -6.95 -4.95 11.01
N MET A 113 -5.73 -5.37 10.68
CA MET A 113 -5.45 -6.76 10.30
C MET A 113 -5.75 -7.75 11.43
N GLY A 114 -5.40 -7.41 12.67
CA GLY A 114 -5.71 -8.24 13.85
C GLY A 114 -7.21 -8.39 14.08
N VAL A 115 -7.98 -7.31 13.88
CA VAL A 115 -9.46 -7.34 13.92
C VAL A 115 -10.01 -8.22 12.81
N ALA A 116 -9.45 -8.13 11.60
CA ALA A 116 -9.84 -8.96 10.47
C ALA A 116 -9.58 -10.46 10.75
N ALA A 117 -8.39 -10.79 11.26
CA ALA A 117 -8.02 -12.15 11.65
C ALA A 117 -8.92 -12.70 12.76
N SER A 118 -9.26 -11.87 13.75
CA SER A 118 -10.17 -12.25 14.84
C SER A 118 -11.58 -12.55 14.32
N LYS A 119 -12.08 -11.75 13.37
CA LYS A 119 -13.38 -12.00 12.72
C LYS A 119 -13.32 -13.29 11.89
N LEU A 120 -12.24 -13.53 11.16
CA LEU A 120 -12.04 -14.76 10.39
C LEU A 120 -12.02 -16.01 11.29
N LEU A 121 -11.36 -15.92 12.45
CA LEU A 121 -11.29 -17.01 13.42
C LEU A 121 -12.68 -17.39 13.95
N LYS A 122 -13.56 -16.42 14.22
CA LYS A 122 -14.94 -16.68 14.67
C LYS A 122 -15.72 -17.52 13.65
N VAL A 123 -15.59 -17.19 12.38
CA VAL A 123 -16.24 -17.96 11.29
C VAL A 123 -15.71 -19.37 11.20
N ILE A 124 -14.38 -19.54 11.27
CA ILE A 124 -13.78 -20.88 11.21
C ILE A 124 -14.24 -21.73 12.41
N LYS A 125 -14.44 -21.10 13.57
CA LYS A 125 -14.98 -21.76 14.77
C LYS A 125 -16.50 -22.02 14.70
N GLY A 126 -17.19 -21.50 13.69
CA GLY A 126 -18.64 -21.66 13.53
C GLY A 126 -19.49 -20.80 14.47
N GLU A 127 -18.92 -19.72 15.02
CA GLU A 127 -19.62 -18.69 15.80
C GLU A 127 -20.15 -17.56 14.91
#